data_AF-A0A8J6QYL4-F1
#
_entry.id   AF-A0A8J6QYL4-F1
#
_cell.length_a   1.000
_cell.length_b   1.000
_cell.length_c   1.000
_cell.angle_alpha   90.00
_cell.angle_beta   90.00
_cell.angle_gamma   90.00
#
_symmetry.space_group_name_H-M   'P 1'
#
loop_
_entity.id
_entity.type
_entity.pdbx_description
1 polymer ?
#
loop_
_entity_poly.entity_id
_entity_poly.type
_entity_poly.pdbx_seq_one_letter_code
_entity_poly.pdbx_strand_id
1 'polypeptide(L)'
;MDEFVGGAGNDTFNGVIDGTTGAVATTLTALDSIDGGAGTDTFKLNVLNGIGDAGTAVTALPTGIVVQNVENAVVRTAVDLTADFSTWAGLTSLSVTEAAGLIDLTAEDTTAVTTSGTKGAVTVDGGSNVSVTVNKDTGAVTLDNAAGAISITGSDFEGANIATTDGTDVTIDVSAKAATGNITVGTAGNEQSGAVSVTQTLNSDGEAALNNGDTAIAVTGGTTIAVTVNAISDAKKETSDFDITVGSISVTGSEDTTDVTVVQNASVTTVTKAAKALVPATQELTFKALANGESTTVNGLTFTAAKALTAGQVAQAFAGLTKDDTQSETGPTANGVYSGDFDTVSGWKSGSASVPCG
;
A
#
# COMPACT_ATOMS: atom_id res chain seq x y z
N MET A 1 34.82 -2.71 -33.64
CA MET A 1 35.17 -1.46 -34.31
C MET A 1 34.33 -1.37 -35.55
N ASP A 2 33.20 -0.72 -35.35
CA ASP A 2 32.23 -0.38 -36.36
C ASP A 2 32.12 1.14 -36.45
N GLU A 3 31.88 1.65 -37.66
CA GLU A 3 31.63 3.06 -37.91
C GLU A 3 30.30 3.17 -38.64
N PHE A 4 29.32 3.77 -37.99
CA PHE A 4 27.97 3.93 -38.52
C PHE A 4 27.58 5.40 -38.55
N VAL A 5 27.02 5.81 -39.68
CA VAL A 5 26.41 7.13 -39.86
C VAL A 5 24.97 6.91 -40.28
N GLY A 6 24.05 7.53 -39.54
CA GLY A 6 22.63 7.54 -39.84
C GLY A 6 22.31 8.30 -41.12
N GLY A 7 21.05 8.20 -41.53
CA GLY A 7 20.49 8.94 -42.62
C GLY A 7 20.07 10.35 -42.23
N ALA A 8 19.08 10.87 -42.95
CA ALA A 8 18.45 12.15 -42.68
C ALA A 8 17.08 12.01 -42.00
N GLY A 9 16.77 10.81 -41.52
CA GLY A 9 15.51 10.47 -40.86
C GLY A 9 15.76 10.07 -39.41
N ASN A 10 14.73 9.58 -38.73
CA ASN A 10 14.89 9.06 -37.37
C ASN A 10 15.44 7.65 -37.43
N ASP A 11 16.70 7.48 -37.06
CA ASP A 11 17.42 6.22 -37.10
C ASP A 11 17.42 5.51 -35.75
N THR A 12 17.63 4.20 -35.79
CA THR A 12 17.75 3.36 -34.59
C THR A 12 18.96 2.45 -34.69
N PHE A 13 19.90 2.64 -33.78
CA PHE A 13 21.08 1.82 -33.61
C PHE A 13 20.83 0.81 -32.48
N ASN A 14 21.26 -0.44 -32.66
CA ASN A 14 21.08 -1.48 -31.64
C ASN A 14 22.44 -2.03 -31.22
N GLY A 15 22.83 -1.73 -29.98
CA GLY A 15 24.00 -2.26 -29.32
C GLY A 15 23.67 -3.43 -28.39
N VAL A 16 24.57 -4.41 -28.36
CA VAL A 16 24.54 -5.53 -27.44
C VAL A 16 25.87 -5.62 -26.70
N ILE A 17 25.83 -5.79 -25.39
CA ILE A 17 26.98 -6.20 -24.57
C ILE A 17 26.67 -7.58 -23.98
N ASP A 18 27.47 -8.57 -24.37
CA ASP A 18 27.46 -9.94 -23.83
C ASP A 18 28.89 -10.48 -23.84
N GLY A 19 29.53 -10.42 -22.68
CA GLY A 19 30.89 -10.91 -22.48
C GLY A 19 30.98 -12.41 -22.15
N THR A 20 29.89 -13.16 -22.31
CA THR A 20 29.88 -14.61 -22.09
C THR A 20 30.60 -15.33 -23.22
N THR A 21 31.47 -16.29 -22.87
CA THR A 21 32.21 -17.05 -23.89
C THR A 21 31.26 -17.90 -24.74
N GLY A 22 31.16 -17.60 -26.05
CA GLY A 22 30.35 -18.36 -27.00
C GLY A 22 28.84 -18.04 -26.99
N ALA A 23 28.43 -16.95 -26.34
CA ALA A 23 27.04 -16.48 -26.34
C ALA A 23 26.76 -15.45 -27.47
N VAL A 24 25.82 -14.53 -27.26
CA VAL A 24 25.47 -13.51 -28.25
C VAL A 24 26.72 -12.67 -28.51
N ALA A 25 27.02 -12.39 -29.78
CA ALA A 25 28.15 -11.54 -30.11
C ALA A 25 27.86 -10.12 -29.59
N THR A 26 28.72 -9.63 -28.68
CA THR A 26 28.78 -8.20 -28.34
C THR A 26 28.92 -7.39 -29.63
N THR A 27 28.03 -6.41 -29.83
CA THR A 27 28.05 -5.52 -31.01
C THR A 27 28.45 -4.09 -30.65
N LEU A 28 28.46 -3.73 -29.37
CA LEU A 28 29.09 -2.49 -28.90
C LEU A 28 30.44 -2.84 -28.30
N THR A 29 31.51 -2.51 -29.01
CA THR A 29 32.90 -2.83 -28.70
C THR A 29 33.73 -1.56 -28.60
N ALA A 30 34.96 -1.70 -28.10
CA ALA A 30 35.89 -0.58 -28.03
C ALA A 30 36.11 0.04 -29.42
N LEU A 31 36.25 1.37 -29.44
CA LEU A 31 36.49 2.17 -30.64
C LEU A 31 35.33 2.24 -31.65
N ASP A 32 34.13 1.74 -31.30
CA ASP A 32 32.97 1.93 -32.17
C ASP A 32 32.58 3.41 -32.26
N SER A 33 32.21 3.86 -33.45
CA SER A 33 31.82 5.23 -33.75
C SER A 33 30.41 5.26 -34.35
N ILE A 34 29.53 6.04 -33.73
CA ILE A 34 28.12 6.14 -34.10
C ILE A 34 27.77 7.61 -34.23
N ASP A 35 27.32 7.98 -35.42
CA ASP A 35 26.77 9.29 -35.71
C ASP A 35 25.32 9.11 -36.15
N GLY A 36 24.35 9.67 -35.42
CA GLY A 36 22.94 9.60 -35.82
C GLY A 36 22.62 10.41 -37.09
N GLY A 37 23.45 11.41 -37.41
CA GLY A 37 23.23 12.26 -38.56
C GLY A 37 22.16 13.32 -38.28
N ALA A 38 21.16 13.43 -39.17
CA ALA A 38 20.08 14.39 -39.00
C ALA A 38 18.78 13.65 -38.72
N GLY A 39 18.05 14.08 -37.69
CA GLY A 39 16.82 13.40 -37.31
C GLY A 39 16.60 13.50 -35.82
N THR A 40 15.78 12.59 -35.29
CA THR A 40 15.75 12.29 -33.87
C THR A 40 16.11 10.82 -33.72
N ASP A 41 17.34 10.58 -33.29
CA ASP A 41 17.97 9.28 -33.38
C ASP A 41 17.95 8.56 -32.04
N THR A 42 18.00 7.24 -32.10
CA THR A 42 17.90 6.39 -30.91
C THR A 42 18.98 5.32 -30.91
N PHE A 43 19.71 5.21 -29.82
CA PHE A 43 20.56 4.05 -29.54
C PHE A 43 19.90 3.15 -28.49
N LYS A 44 19.71 1.88 -28.82
CA LYS A 44 19.18 0.86 -27.90
C LYS A 44 20.32 -0.03 -27.43
N LEU A 45 20.63 0.02 -26.14
CA LEU A 45 21.63 -0.84 -25.51
C LEU A 45 20.94 -2.00 -24.78
N ASN A 46 21.25 -3.23 -25.19
CA ASN A 46 20.87 -4.43 -24.47
C ASN A 46 22.11 -5.06 -23.83
N VAL A 47 22.14 -5.07 -22.50
CA VAL A 47 23.23 -5.66 -21.71
C VAL A 47 22.79 -7.01 -21.17
N LEU A 48 23.43 -8.08 -21.62
CA LEU A 48 23.10 -9.45 -21.23
C LEU A 48 24.05 -9.96 -20.15
N ASN A 49 25.35 -9.67 -20.28
CA ASN A 49 26.37 -10.15 -19.35
C ASN A 49 27.69 -9.39 -19.50
N GLY A 50 28.45 -9.28 -18.41
CA GLY A 50 29.85 -8.87 -18.41
C GLY A 50 30.80 -9.94 -18.94
N ILE A 51 32.10 -9.63 -18.90
CA ILE A 51 33.15 -10.56 -19.35
C ILE A 51 33.28 -11.71 -18.34
N GLY A 52 33.00 -12.94 -18.77
CA GLY A 52 33.18 -14.13 -17.94
C GLY A 52 31.96 -15.05 -17.92
N ASP A 53 31.64 -15.56 -16.72
CA ASP A 53 30.53 -16.47 -16.50
C ASP A 53 29.17 -15.73 -16.53
N ALA A 54 28.09 -16.47 -16.72
CA ALA A 54 26.74 -15.91 -16.71
C ALA A 54 26.40 -15.24 -15.35
N GLY A 55 25.77 -14.07 -15.40
CA GLY A 55 25.47 -13.24 -14.23
C GLY A 55 26.58 -12.26 -13.84
N THR A 56 27.64 -12.14 -14.65
CA THR A 56 28.72 -11.18 -14.39
C THR A 56 28.27 -9.76 -14.69
N ALA A 57 28.56 -8.82 -13.79
CA ALA A 57 28.27 -7.40 -13.95
C ALA A 57 29.05 -6.75 -15.11
N VAL A 58 28.48 -5.71 -15.72
CA VAL A 58 29.18 -4.78 -16.61
C VAL A 58 29.55 -3.54 -15.80
N THR A 59 30.83 -3.35 -15.52
CA THR A 59 31.30 -2.27 -14.64
C THR A 59 31.67 -0.97 -15.36
N ALA A 60 31.66 -0.97 -16.69
CA ALA A 60 31.84 0.20 -17.53
C ALA A 60 31.41 -0.11 -18.97
N LEU A 61 31.04 0.91 -19.74
CA LEU A 61 30.94 0.80 -21.20
C LEU A 61 32.32 0.55 -21.82
N PRO A 62 32.39 -0.08 -23.02
CA PRO A 62 33.65 -0.24 -23.74
C PRO A 62 34.37 1.10 -23.94
N THR A 63 35.70 1.10 -23.81
CA THR A 63 36.48 2.32 -23.90
C THR A 63 36.62 2.81 -25.34
N GLY A 64 36.67 4.14 -25.50
CA GLY A 64 36.89 4.78 -26.80
C GLY A 64 35.71 4.71 -27.75
N ILE A 65 34.51 4.35 -27.27
CA ILE A 65 33.28 4.54 -28.04
C ILE A 65 33.07 6.04 -28.28
N VAL A 66 32.60 6.39 -29.48
CA VAL A 66 32.20 7.76 -29.83
C VAL A 66 30.75 7.69 -30.28
N VAL A 67 29.86 8.38 -29.57
CA VAL A 67 28.46 8.52 -29.97
C VAL A 67 28.16 10.01 -30.08
N GLN A 68 27.66 10.41 -31.24
CA GLN A 68 27.31 11.78 -31.55
C GLN A 68 25.99 11.87 -32.31
N ASN A 69 25.28 12.99 -32.18
CA ASN A 69 24.00 13.24 -32.84
C ASN A 69 22.99 12.10 -32.60
N VAL A 70 22.97 11.55 -31.38
CA VAL A 70 21.97 10.58 -30.95
C VAL A 70 21.24 11.16 -29.76
N GLU A 71 19.99 11.57 -29.96
CA GLU A 71 19.23 12.28 -28.94
C GLU A 71 18.72 11.37 -27.83
N ASN A 72 18.51 10.08 -28.12
CA ASN A 72 17.89 9.12 -27.20
C ASN A 72 18.74 7.87 -26.99
N ALA A 73 19.01 7.53 -25.73
CA ALA A 73 19.56 6.25 -25.31
C ALA A 73 18.50 5.45 -24.55
N VAL A 74 18.29 4.18 -24.93
CA VAL A 74 17.36 3.27 -24.27
C VAL A 74 18.13 2.03 -23.82
N VAL A 75 18.16 1.78 -22.52
CA VAL A 75 18.95 0.72 -21.89
C VAL A 75 18.03 -0.34 -21.30
N ARG A 76 18.44 -1.60 -21.52
CA ARG A 76 17.91 -2.79 -20.83
C ARG A 76 19.07 -3.64 -20.36
N THR A 77 19.02 -4.13 -19.12
CA THR A 77 20.08 -4.99 -18.58
C THR A 77 19.57 -6.20 -17.82
N ALA A 78 20.21 -7.35 -18.04
CA ALA A 78 19.99 -8.60 -17.31
C ALA A 78 20.94 -8.78 -16.10
N VAL A 79 21.95 -7.93 -15.98
CA VAL A 79 22.97 -7.94 -14.92
C VAL A 79 23.17 -6.54 -14.34
N ASP A 80 24.00 -6.40 -13.32
CA ASP A 80 24.41 -5.07 -12.83
C ASP A 80 25.14 -4.30 -13.95
N LEU A 81 24.84 -3.00 -14.08
CA LEU A 81 25.42 -2.11 -15.07
C LEU A 81 25.89 -0.81 -14.41
N THR A 82 27.19 -0.53 -14.53
CA THR A 82 27.77 0.80 -14.36
C THR A 82 28.12 1.34 -15.74
N ALA A 83 27.61 2.52 -16.10
CA ALA A 83 27.79 3.10 -17.43
C ALA A 83 27.82 4.63 -17.41
N ASP A 84 28.81 5.19 -18.09
CA ASP A 84 28.96 6.62 -18.27
C ASP A 84 28.53 7.03 -19.68
N PHE A 85 27.45 7.82 -19.75
CA PHE A 85 26.90 8.39 -20.98
C PHE A 85 27.27 9.86 -21.16
N SER A 86 28.03 10.46 -20.24
CA SER A 86 28.36 11.88 -20.27
C SER A 86 29.12 12.28 -21.55
N THR A 87 29.91 11.36 -22.08
CA THR A 87 30.70 11.57 -23.30
C THR A 87 29.88 11.52 -24.60
N TRP A 88 28.58 11.20 -24.55
CA TRP A 88 27.73 11.07 -25.74
C TRP A 88 27.22 12.43 -26.20
N ALA A 89 27.76 12.93 -27.29
CA ALA A 89 27.46 14.27 -27.78
C ALA A 89 26.05 14.34 -28.40
N GLY A 90 25.23 15.29 -27.94
CA GLY A 90 23.87 15.48 -28.43
C GLY A 90 22.81 14.62 -27.73
N LEU A 91 23.19 13.83 -26.73
CA LEU A 91 22.23 13.07 -25.93
C LEU A 91 21.32 14.03 -25.14
N THR A 92 20.01 13.81 -25.24
CA THR A 92 18.99 14.61 -24.54
C THR A 92 18.13 13.76 -23.63
N SER A 93 18.04 12.45 -23.89
CA SER A 93 17.25 11.50 -23.10
C SER A 93 18.01 10.20 -22.91
N LEU A 94 18.21 9.79 -21.66
CA LEU A 94 18.70 8.48 -21.25
C LEU A 94 17.58 7.76 -20.49
N SER A 95 17.19 6.58 -20.96
CA SER A 95 16.10 5.81 -20.36
C SER A 95 16.50 4.39 -20.03
N VAL A 96 16.22 3.93 -18.82
CA VAL A 96 16.28 2.51 -18.44
C VAL A 96 14.86 1.99 -18.35
N THR A 97 14.57 0.96 -19.14
CA THR A 97 13.22 0.38 -19.24
C THR A 97 13.10 -0.98 -18.54
N GLU A 98 14.23 -1.64 -18.28
CA GLU A 98 14.30 -2.91 -17.58
C GLU A 98 15.71 -3.09 -17.01
N ALA A 99 15.82 -3.37 -15.71
CA ALA A 99 17.09 -3.73 -15.10
C ALA A 99 16.90 -4.82 -14.06
N ALA A 100 17.45 -6.00 -14.32
CA ALA A 100 17.39 -7.11 -13.37
C ALA A 100 18.36 -6.94 -12.18
N GLY A 101 19.45 -6.20 -12.39
CA GLY A 101 20.47 -5.89 -11.39
C GLY A 101 20.52 -4.41 -11.02
N LEU A 102 21.61 -4.03 -10.37
CA LEU A 102 21.96 -2.65 -10.05
C LEU A 102 22.17 -1.83 -11.33
N ILE A 103 21.80 -0.56 -11.28
CA ILE A 103 22.07 0.45 -12.29
C ILE A 103 22.85 1.57 -11.64
N ASP A 104 23.95 1.97 -12.26
CA ASP A 104 24.78 3.09 -11.87
C ASP A 104 25.15 3.89 -13.12
N LEU A 105 24.58 5.09 -13.26
CA LEU A 105 24.65 5.88 -14.47
C LEU A 105 25.26 7.24 -14.20
N THR A 106 26.12 7.68 -15.12
CA THR A 106 26.56 9.09 -15.19
C THR A 106 26.03 9.72 -16.48
N ALA A 107 25.48 10.92 -16.38
CA ALA A 107 24.94 11.67 -17.52
C ALA A 107 25.32 13.15 -17.44
N GLU A 108 25.46 13.82 -18.58
CA GLU A 108 25.64 15.28 -18.63
C GLU A 108 24.41 16.02 -18.12
N ASP A 109 24.62 17.24 -17.61
CA ASP A 109 23.59 18.18 -17.14
C ASP A 109 22.53 18.52 -18.20
N THR A 110 22.78 18.21 -19.48
CA THR A 110 21.83 18.43 -20.59
C THR A 110 20.92 17.23 -20.86
N THR A 111 21.19 16.07 -20.27
CA THR A 111 20.49 14.81 -20.57
C THR A 111 19.44 14.51 -19.52
N ALA A 112 18.17 14.39 -19.91
CA ALA A 112 17.14 13.91 -18.99
C ALA A 112 17.31 12.41 -18.76
N VAL A 113 17.32 11.96 -17.50
CA VAL A 113 17.47 10.55 -17.14
C VAL A 113 16.15 10.02 -16.60
N THR A 114 15.71 8.87 -17.12
CA THR A 114 14.52 8.17 -16.63
C THR A 114 14.85 6.72 -16.34
N THR A 115 14.42 6.19 -15.20
CA THR A 115 14.57 4.76 -14.90
C THR A 115 13.24 4.15 -14.47
N SER A 116 12.99 2.94 -14.95
CA SER A 116 11.80 2.15 -14.66
C SER A 116 12.11 0.67 -14.78
N GLY A 117 11.29 -0.18 -14.17
CA GLY A 117 11.46 -1.64 -14.24
C GLY A 117 12.77 -2.14 -13.62
N THR A 118 13.33 -1.39 -12.66
CA THR A 118 14.58 -1.72 -11.97
C THR A 118 14.30 -2.61 -10.75
N LYS A 119 15.15 -3.63 -10.55
CA LYS A 119 15.10 -4.57 -9.41
C LYS A 119 16.34 -4.52 -8.51
N GLY A 120 17.41 -3.85 -8.96
CA GLY A 120 18.58 -3.57 -8.13
C GLY A 120 18.53 -2.15 -7.58
N ALA A 121 19.63 -1.74 -6.95
CA ALA A 121 19.84 -0.34 -6.62
C ALA A 121 19.90 0.53 -7.88
N VAL A 122 19.52 1.79 -7.75
CA VAL A 122 19.56 2.79 -8.82
C VAL A 122 20.41 3.94 -8.35
N THR A 123 21.54 4.16 -9.01
CA THR A 123 22.38 5.34 -8.85
C THR A 123 22.35 6.13 -10.14
N VAL A 124 22.14 7.44 -10.03
CA VAL A 124 22.27 8.39 -11.14
C VAL A 124 23.07 9.59 -10.67
N ASP A 125 24.12 9.92 -11.41
CA ASP A 125 24.96 11.09 -11.22
C ASP A 125 24.80 12.02 -12.44
N GLY A 126 24.37 13.26 -12.18
CA GLY A 126 24.11 14.27 -13.20
C GLY A 126 22.70 14.22 -13.80
N GLY A 127 22.55 14.86 -14.96
CA GLY A 127 21.31 14.90 -15.73
C GLY A 127 20.51 16.20 -15.58
N SER A 128 19.82 16.58 -16.66
CA SER A 128 19.00 17.80 -16.72
C SER A 128 17.73 17.71 -15.86
N ASN A 129 17.14 16.52 -15.80
CA ASN A 129 16.08 16.13 -14.88
C ASN A 129 16.24 14.63 -14.66
N VAL A 130 15.96 14.14 -13.45
CA VAL A 130 16.10 12.72 -13.12
C VAL A 130 14.78 12.20 -12.59
N SER A 131 14.20 11.22 -13.28
CA SER A 131 12.94 10.59 -12.88
C SER A 131 13.11 9.09 -12.68
N VAL A 132 12.81 8.59 -11.48
CA VAL A 132 12.92 7.17 -11.11
C VAL A 132 11.54 6.62 -10.75
N THR A 133 11.12 5.57 -11.44
CA THR A 133 9.94 4.79 -11.08
C THR A 133 10.35 3.55 -10.29
N VAL A 134 10.00 3.53 -9.01
CA VAL A 134 10.33 2.42 -8.10
C VAL A 134 9.19 1.40 -7.99
N ASN A 135 9.54 0.17 -7.62
CA ASN A 135 8.62 -0.93 -7.34
C ASN A 135 9.10 -1.76 -6.14
N LYS A 136 8.39 -2.84 -5.81
CA LYS A 136 8.73 -3.73 -4.69
C LYS A 136 10.14 -4.28 -4.67
N ASP A 137 10.71 -4.54 -5.85
CA ASP A 137 12.03 -5.15 -5.95
C ASP A 137 13.12 -4.09 -6.08
N THR A 138 12.79 -2.82 -6.34
CA THR A 138 13.80 -1.78 -6.50
C THR A 138 14.63 -1.65 -5.21
N GLY A 139 15.95 -1.65 -5.34
CA GLY A 139 16.88 -1.50 -4.23
C GLY A 139 16.98 -0.06 -3.72
N ALA A 140 18.13 0.29 -3.15
CA ALA A 140 18.40 1.67 -2.75
C ALA A 140 18.38 2.60 -3.99
N VAL A 141 17.89 3.82 -3.83
CA VAL A 141 17.90 4.85 -4.86
C VAL A 141 18.78 6.00 -4.40
N THR A 142 19.81 6.34 -5.17
CA THR A 142 20.74 7.44 -4.89
C THR A 142 20.83 8.33 -6.13
N LEU A 143 20.37 9.57 -6.03
CA LEU A 143 20.42 10.53 -7.14
C LEU A 143 21.25 11.73 -6.73
N ASP A 144 22.28 12.05 -7.49
CA ASP A 144 23.26 13.09 -7.16
C ASP A 144 23.50 14.02 -8.35
N ASN A 145 23.95 15.24 -8.06
CA ASN A 145 24.34 16.25 -9.04
C ASN A 145 23.33 16.52 -10.18
N ALA A 146 22.04 16.27 -9.98
CA ALA A 146 21.03 16.61 -10.97
C ALA A 146 21.00 18.14 -11.17
N ALA A 147 21.12 18.60 -12.41
CA ALA A 147 21.11 20.03 -12.73
C ALA A 147 19.71 20.65 -12.63
N GLY A 148 18.65 19.84 -12.80
CA GLY A 148 17.26 20.26 -12.70
C GLY A 148 16.47 19.44 -11.69
N ALA A 149 15.25 19.06 -12.02
CA ALA A 149 14.32 18.46 -11.06
C ALA A 149 14.56 16.96 -10.87
N ILE A 150 14.29 16.49 -9.66
CA ILE A 150 14.33 15.08 -9.28
C ILE A 150 12.91 14.60 -8.96
N SER A 151 12.49 13.47 -9.53
CA SER A 151 11.19 12.85 -9.27
C SER A 151 11.33 11.36 -9.00
N ILE A 152 10.95 10.90 -7.82
CA ILE A 152 10.93 9.48 -7.46
C ILE A 152 9.48 9.10 -7.17
N THR A 153 8.92 8.21 -7.99
CA THR A 153 7.51 7.81 -7.84
C THR A 153 7.37 6.30 -7.84
N GLY A 154 6.42 5.75 -7.10
CA GLY A 154 6.16 4.31 -7.20
C GLY A 154 5.16 3.78 -6.20
N SER A 155 4.76 2.53 -6.44
CA SER A 155 3.87 1.81 -5.54
C SER A 155 4.47 0.50 -5.10
N ASP A 156 4.09 0.08 -3.90
CA ASP A 156 4.60 -1.11 -3.24
C ASP A 156 6.14 -1.11 -3.13
N PHE A 157 6.78 0.05 -2.94
CA PHE A 157 8.23 0.13 -2.73
C PHE A 157 8.60 -0.53 -1.40
N GLU A 158 9.33 -1.65 -1.47
CA GLU A 158 9.91 -2.33 -0.31
C GLU A 158 11.44 -2.21 -0.34
N GLY A 159 11.94 -1.22 -1.09
CA GLY A 159 13.35 -0.98 -1.27
C GLY A 159 14.04 -0.40 -0.04
N ALA A 160 15.36 -0.34 -0.15
CA ALA A 160 16.22 0.27 0.84
C ALA A 160 16.12 1.81 0.78
N ASN A 161 17.17 2.51 1.20
CA ASN A 161 17.14 3.96 1.35
C ASN A 161 16.92 4.67 0.01
N ILE A 162 16.21 5.80 0.07
CA ILE A 162 16.19 6.84 -0.97
C ILE A 162 17.09 7.98 -0.48
N ALA A 163 18.04 8.38 -1.31
CA ALA A 163 18.91 9.52 -1.07
C ALA A 163 18.95 10.40 -2.32
N THR A 164 18.79 11.71 -2.13
CA THR A 164 18.92 12.71 -3.20
C THR A 164 19.80 13.85 -2.71
N THR A 165 20.72 14.32 -3.54
CA THR A 165 21.54 15.52 -3.31
C THR A 165 21.50 16.42 -4.53
N ASP A 166 21.72 17.71 -4.29
CA ASP A 166 21.56 18.75 -5.31
C ASP A 166 20.15 18.72 -5.94
N GLY A 167 20.03 19.23 -7.17
CA GLY A 167 18.75 19.41 -7.84
C GLY A 167 18.05 20.73 -7.49
N THR A 168 17.11 21.08 -8.37
CA THR A 168 16.15 22.17 -8.18
C THR A 168 14.99 21.66 -7.33
N ASP A 169 13.90 21.24 -7.97
CA ASP A 169 12.75 20.69 -7.27
C ASP A 169 12.92 19.19 -7.03
N VAL A 170 12.59 18.71 -5.83
CA VAL A 170 12.60 17.29 -5.49
C VAL A 170 11.18 16.84 -5.14
N THR A 171 10.67 15.87 -5.89
CA THR A 171 9.41 15.19 -5.60
C THR A 171 9.67 13.72 -5.31
N ILE A 172 9.23 13.25 -4.15
CA ILE A 172 9.21 11.83 -3.80
C ILE A 172 7.77 11.47 -3.48
N ASP A 173 7.17 10.56 -4.24
CA ASP A 173 5.81 10.06 -4.01
C ASP A 173 5.80 8.54 -4.10
N VAL A 174 5.98 7.90 -2.94
CA VAL A 174 6.13 6.44 -2.84
C VAL A 174 5.07 5.87 -1.90
N SER A 175 4.50 4.75 -2.30
CA SER A 175 3.70 3.91 -1.41
C SER A 175 4.37 2.57 -1.17
N ALA A 176 4.18 2.01 0.03
CA ALA A 176 4.78 0.77 0.48
C ALA A 176 3.75 -0.11 1.19
N LYS A 177 3.95 -1.43 1.15
CA LYS A 177 3.19 -2.41 1.94
C LYS A 177 4.02 -3.11 3.01
N ALA A 178 5.32 -2.79 3.05
CA ALA A 178 6.26 -3.22 4.06
C ALA A 178 7.05 -2.00 4.57
N ALA A 179 7.93 -2.23 5.54
CA ALA A 179 8.84 -1.20 6.00
C ALA A 179 9.80 -0.78 4.87
N THR A 180 10.03 0.52 4.74
CA THR A 180 10.96 1.10 3.75
C THR A 180 12.26 1.51 4.42
N GLY A 181 13.30 1.78 3.63
CA GLY A 181 14.49 2.48 4.11
C GLY A 181 14.26 3.95 4.48
N ASN A 182 15.35 4.63 4.83
CA ASN A 182 15.39 6.08 5.07
C ASN A 182 15.09 6.85 3.78
N ILE A 183 14.49 8.02 3.91
CA ILE A 183 14.37 9.01 2.83
C ILE A 183 15.23 10.21 3.23
N THR A 184 16.30 10.47 2.50
CA THR A 184 17.18 11.62 2.70
C THR A 184 17.14 12.52 1.48
N VAL A 185 16.75 13.77 1.69
CA VAL A 185 16.71 14.82 0.67
C VAL A 185 17.67 15.91 1.12
N GLY A 186 18.81 15.98 0.46
CA GLY A 186 19.85 16.96 0.69
C GLY A 186 20.76 16.59 1.85
N THR A 187 21.94 17.18 1.82
CA THR A 187 22.92 17.09 2.90
C THR A 187 23.63 18.42 3.06
N ALA A 188 24.34 18.60 4.17
CA ALA A 188 25.11 19.82 4.39
C ALA A 188 26.14 20.02 3.26
N GLY A 189 26.07 21.17 2.58
CA GLY A 189 26.89 21.51 1.42
C GLY A 189 26.35 21.04 0.06
N ASN A 190 25.27 20.25 0.04
CA ASN A 190 24.54 19.81 -1.15
C ASN A 190 23.03 19.90 -0.87
N GLU A 191 22.59 21.05 -0.37
CA GLU A 191 21.20 21.35 -0.04
C GLU A 191 20.35 21.51 -1.32
N GLN A 192 19.07 21.12 -1.27
CA GLN A 192 18.15 21.37 -2.39
C GLN A 192 17.96 22.86 -2.63
N SER A 193 18.01 23.26 -3.90
CA SER A 193 17.87 24.66 -4.30
C SER A 193 16.43 25.08 -4.62
N GLY A 194 15.54 24.14 -4.95
CA GLY A 194 14.13 24.37 -5.30
C GLY A 194 13.14 23.84 -4.25
N ALA A 195 11.91 23.56 -4.65
CA ALA A 195 10.88 23.05 -3.75
C ALA A 195 11.07 21.56 -3.44
N VAL A 196 10.81 21.14 -2.20
CA VAL A 196 10.86 19.74 -1.78
C VAL A 196 9.47 19.27 -1.39
N SER A 197 9.01 18.17 -2.01
CA SER A 197 7.76 17.50 -1.70
C SER A 197 7.99 16.00 -1.51
N VAL A 198 7.79 15.51 -0.29
CA VAL A 198 7.91 14.09 0.07
C VAL A 198 6.54 13.58 0.51
N THR A 199 6.01 12.59 -0.18
CA THR A 199 4.83 11.83 0.18
C THR A 199 5.21 10.36 0.35
N GLN A 200 5.10 9.86 1.57
CA GLN A 200 5.25 8.44 1.89
C GLN A 200 3.88 7.88 2.30
N THR A 201 3.40 6.86 1.61
CA THR A 201 2.15 6.18 1.95
C THR A 201 2.43 4.76 2.42
N LEU A 202 2.17 4.47 3.69
CA LEU A 202 2.33 3.16 4.31
C LEU A 202 0.97 2.46 4.33
N ASN A 203 0.81 1.42 3.51
CA ASN A 203 -0.41 0.63 3.42
C ASN A 203 -0.24 -0.69 4.17
N SER A 204 -0.89 -0.85 5.31
CA SER A 204 -0.96 -2.13 6.02
C SER A 204 -2.31 -2.78 5.80
N ASP A 205 -2.31 -4.10 5.61
CA ASP A 205 -3.53 -4.91 5.66
C ASP A 205 -3.93 -5.35 7.08
N GLY A 206 -3.16 -4.88 8.06
CA GLY A 206 -3.31 -5.21 9.48
C GLY A 206 -3.05 -6.68 9.79
N GLU A 207 -2.44 -7.46 8.89
CA GLU A 207 -2.04 -8.85 9.16
C GLU A 207 -0.64 -8.95 9.80
N ALA A 208 0.16 -7.90 9.69
CA ALA A 208 1.47 -7.75 10.33
C ALA A 208 1.75 -6.29 10.69
N ALA A 209 2.66 -6.06 11.65
CA ALA A 209 3.13 -4.73 11.98
C ALA A 209 3.93 -4.14 10.80
N LEU A 210 3.63 -2.90 10.43
CA LEU A 210 4.42 -2.13 9.47
C LEU A 210 5.22 -1.10 10.28
N ASN A 211 6.50 -1.40 10.51
CA ASN A 211 7.33 -0.63 11.43
C ASN A 211 8.43 0.16 10.70
N ASN A 212 8.20 1.46 10.53
CA ASN A 212 9.22 2.43 10.08
C ASN A 212 9.86 3.18 11.26
N GLY A 213 9.72 2.72 12.51
CA GLY A 213 10.22 3.42 13.70
C GLY A 213 11.75 3.60 13.75
N ASP A 214 12.49 2.73 13.07
CA ASP A 214 13.95 2.82 12.92
C ASP A 214 14.38 3.60 11.67
N THR A 215 13.42 4.09 10.88
CA THR A 215 13.70 4.86 9.67
C THR A 215 13.34 6.33 9.83
N ALA A 216 13.92 7.16 8.97
CA ALA A 216 13.74 8.60 9.01
C ALA A 216 13.45 9.19 7.63
N ILE A 217 12.67 10.26 7.61
CA ILE A 217 12.61 11.22 6.53
C ILE A 217 13.41 12.44 6.98
N ALA A 218 14.54 12.71 6.32
CA ALA A 218 15.40 13.86 6.60
C ALA A 218 15.47 14.76 5.37
N VAL A 219 15.12 16.04 5.54
CA VAL A 219 15.18 17.05 4.46
C VAL A 219 16.13 18.17 4.87
N THR A 220 17.05 18.56 3.98
CA THR A 220 18.02 19.65 4.18
C THR A 220 17.99 20.61 2.99
N GLY A 221 17.51 21.83 3.20
CA GLY A 221 17.33 22.83 2.14
C GLY A 221 15.97 22.80 1.46
N GLY A 222 15.82 23.68 0.48
CA GLY A 222 14.63 23.88 -0.32
C GLY A 222 13.88 25.19 -0.03
N THR A 223 13.25 25.76 -1.06
CA THR A 223 12.51 27.03 -0.98
C THR A 223 11.17 26.88 -0.24
N THR A 224 10.50 25.75 -0.45
CA THR A 224 9.33 25.28 0.30
C THR A 224 9.48 23.79 0.56
N ILE A 225 9.12 23.33 1.75
CA ILE A 225 9.27 21.92 2.14
C ILE A 225 7.91 21.38 2.56
N ALA A 226 7.44 20.33 1.89
CA ALA A 226 6.23 19.60 2.23
C ALA A 226 6.56 18.13 2.48
N VAL A 227 6.32 17.64 3.69
CA VAL A 227 6.48 16.22 4.04
C VAL A 227 5.13 15.67 4.49
N THR A 228 4.60 14.70 3.76
CA THR A 228 3.34 14.01 4.07
C THR A 228 3.61 12.53 4.29
N VAL A 229 3.21 12.00 5.45
CA VAL A 229 3.16 10.56 5.68
C VAL A 229 1.71 10.13 5.85
N ASN A 230 1.27 9.18 5.04
CA ASN A 230 -0.07 8.59 5.13
C ASN A 230 0.04 7.17 5.69
N ALA A 231 -0.36 6.96 6.94
CA ALA A 231 -0.52 5.63 7.54
C ALA A 231 -1.94 5.12 7.28
N ILE A 232 -2.06 4.14 6.39
CA ILE A 232 -3.34 3.57 5.96
C ILE A 232 -3.41 2.13 6.44
N SER A 233 -4.32 1.86 7.37
CA SER A 233 -4.71 0.49 7.78
C SER A 233 -5.97 0.10 7.02
N ASP A 234 -5.84 -0.83 6.07
CA ASP A 234 -6.95 -1.45 5.37
C ASP A 234 -7.14 -2.90 5.85
N ALA A 235 -7.81 -3.05 6.99
CA ALA A 235 -7.89 -4.34 7.68
C ALA A 235 -8.49 -5.43 6.77
N LYS A 236 -7.75 -6.51 6.53
CA LYS A 236 -8.27 -7.70 5.82
C LYS A 236 -9.10 -8.62 6.71
N LYS A 237 -8.96 -8.51 8.04
CA LYS A 237 -9.59 -9.41 9.02
C LYS A 237 -10.09 -8.63 10.23
N GLU A 238 -11.11 -9.18 10.91
CA GLU A 238 -11.61 -8.64 12.20
C GLU A 238 -10.53 -8.63 13.29
N THR A 239 -9.56 -9.53 13.19
CA THR A 239 -8.46 -9.68 14.14
C THR A 239 -7.22 -8.88 13.74
N SER A 240 -7.32 -8.01 12.74
CA SER A 240 -6.23 -7.11 12.36
C SER A 240 -6.05 -6.05 13.46
N ASP A 241 -5.03 -6.20 14.30
CA ASP A 241 -4.75 -5.27 15.42
C ASP A 241 -3.33 -4.68 15.40
N PHE A 242 -2.57 -4.94 14.34
CA PHE A 242 -1.19 -4.50 14.24
C PHE A 242 -1.06 -3.00 13.93
N ASP A 243 -0.10 -2.37 14.61
CA ASP A 243 0.22 -0.96 14.45
C ASP A 243 0.99 -0.66 13.14
N ILE A 244 0.83 0.58 12.68
CA ILE A 244 1.70 1.22 11.70
C ILE A 244 2.55 2.24 12.46
N THR A 245 3.85 1.98 12.58
CA THR A 245 4.79 2.93 13.20
C THR A 245 5.39 3.80 12.10
N VAL A 246 5.14 5.11 12.16
CA VAL A 246 5.77 6.11 11.29
C VAL A 246 7.15 6.45 11.82
N GLY A 247 8.12 6.60 10.93
CA GLY A 247 9.49 6.99 11.25
C GLY A 247 9.62 8.46 11.67
N SER A 248 10.81 8.82 12.13
CA SER A 248 11.10 10.22 12.49
C SER A 248 11.13 11.12 11.25
N ILE A 249 10.63 12.35 11.38
CA ILE A 249 10.73 13.37 10.33
C ILE A 249 11.59 14.51 10.85
N SER A 250 12.66 14.86 10.14
CA SER A 250 13.52 16.01 10.41
C SER A 250 13.62 16.91 9.19
N VAL A 251 13.51 18.22 9.43
CA VAL A 251 13.63 19.25 8.39
C VAL A 251 14.62 20.29 8.87
N THR A 252 15.65 20.54 8.06
CA THR A 252 16.65 21.59 8.25
C THR A 252 16.53 22.54 7.08
N GLY A 253 15.89 23.69 7.26
CA GLY A 253 15.79 24.71 6.23
C GLY A 253 17.14 25.37 5.92
N SER A 254 17.24 25.99 4.75
CA SER A 254 18.32 26.90 4.36
C SER A 254 17.90 28.37 4.54
N GLU A 255 18.74 29.31 4.09
CA GLU A 255 18.39 30.74 4.05
C GLU A 255 17.21 31.03 3.10
N ASP A 256 16.96 30.15 2.12
CA ASP A 256 15.90 30.30 1.12
C ASP A 256 14.58 29.63 1.52
N THR A 257 14.55 28.89 2.63
CA THR A 257 13.33 28.18 3.07
C THR A 257 12.29 29.17 3.61
N THR A 258 11.18 29.28 2.88
CA THR A 258 10.08 30.20 3.20
C THR A 258 8.91 29.52 3.90
N ASP A 259 8.69 28.23 3.64
CA ASP A 259 7.59 27.45 4.24
C ASP A 259 7.99 26.01 4.51
N VAL A 260 7.49 25.47 5.61
CA VAL A 260 7.67 24.07 6.01
C VAL A 260 6.33 23.51 6.50
N THR A 261 5.82 22.52 5.78
CA THR A 261 4.60 21.80 6.10
C THR A 261 4.94 20.33 6.36
N VAL A 262 4.54 19.82 7.54
CA VAL A 262 4.66 18.40 7.89
C VAL A 262 3.29 17.87 8.27
N VAL A 263 2.82 16.85 7.55
CA VAL A 263 1.51 16.24 7.72
C VAL A 263 1.68 14.74 7.98
N GLN A 264 1.01 14.24 9.03
CA GLN A 264 0.89 12.82 9.29
C GLN A 264 -0.59 12.47 9.33
N ASN A 265 -1.03 11.69 8.35
CA ASN A 265 -2.41 11.24 8.23
C ASN A 265 -2.53 9.80 8.73
N ALA A 266 -3.63 9.49 9.41
CA ALA A 266 -4.01 8.13 9.76
C ALA A 266 -5.40 7.84 9.18
N SER A 267 -5.53 6.73 8.46
CA SER A 267 -6.80 6.22 7.93
C SER A 267 -6.97 4.77 8.32
N VAL A 268 -8.11 4.41 8.90
CA VAL A 268 -8.40 3.04 9.37
C VAL A 268 -9.74 2.59 8.80
N THR A 269 -9.75 1.47 8.10
CA THR A 269 -10.97 0.74 7.75
C THR A 269 -11.04 -0.53 8.61
N THR A 270 -12.23 -0.83 9.13
CA THR A 270 -12.46 -2.02 9.97
C THR A 270 -13.39 -2.99 9.26
N VAL A 271 -13.06 -4.29 9.26
CA VAL A 271 -14.04 -5.33 8.93
C VAL A 271 -14.95 -5.51 10.15
N THR A 272 -16.28 -5.49 9.95
CA THR A 272 -17.24 -5.80 11.01
C THR A 272 -18.18 -6.92 10.57
N LYS A 273 -18.42 -7.88 11.47
CA LYS A 273 -19.40 -8.94 11.25
C LYS A 273 -20.81 -8.44 11.51
N ALA A 274 -21.73 -8.74 10.60
CA ALA A 274 -23.16 -8.47 10.81
C ALA A 274 -23.66 -9.17 12.10
N ALA A 275 -24.37 -8.42 12.95
CA ALA A 275 -24.96 -8.95 14.17
C ALA A 275 -25.90 -10.12 13.85
N LYS A 276 -25.66 -11.29 14.45
CA LYS A 276 -26.54 -12.45 14.29
C LYS A 276 -27.82 -12.18 15.09
N ALA A 277 -28.97 -12.13 14.41
CA ALA A 277 -30.26 -11.96 15.07
C ALA A 277 -30.50 -13.10 16.09
N LEU A 278 -30.93 -12.73 17.30
CA LEU A 278 -31.33 -13.68 18.32
C LEU A 278 -32.64 -14.37 17.87
N VAL A 279 -32.65 -15.70 17.80
CA VAL A 279 -33.88 -16.48 17.59
C VAL A 279 -34.35 -16.93 18.97
N PRO A 280 -35.45 -16.37 19.53
CA PRO A 280 -35.98 -16.82 20.81
C PRO A 280 -36.57 -18.23 20.67
N ALA A 281 -36.40 -19.07 21.69
CA ALA A 281 -37.03 -20.39 21.75
C ALA A 281 -38.51 -20.27 22.13
N THR A 282 -39.41 -20.94 21.41
CA THR A 282 -40.84 -21.02 21.71
C THR A 282 -41.21 -22.41 22.26
N GLN A 283 -42.11 -22.47 23.24
CA GLN A 283 -42.63 -23.72 23.80
C GLN A 283 -44.17 -23.70 23.75
N GLU A 284 -44.79 -24.79 23.31
CA GLU A 284 -46.24 -24.96 23.32
C GLU A 284 -46.68 -25.72 24.58
N LEU A 285 -47.69 -25.19 25.28
CA LEU A 285 -48.24 -25.79 26.50
C LEU A 285 -49.70 -26.18 26.27
N THR A 286 -50.06 -27.43 26.59
CA THR A 286 -51.44 -27.92 26.52
C THR A 286 -52.03 -28.05 27.92
N PHE A 287 -53.17 -27.41 28.15
CA PHE A 287 -53.88 -27.46 29.44
C PHE A 287 -54.99 -28.51 29.44
N LYS A 288 -55.32 -29.01 30.64
CA LYS A 288 -56.51 -29.84 30.88
C LYS A 288 -57.61 -28.99 31.54
N ALA A 289 -58.84 -29.51 31.53
CA ALA A 289 -59.92 -28.94 32.32
C ALA A 289 -59.60 -29.04 33.83
N LEU A 290 -60.05 -28.06 34.61
CA LEU A 290 -59.86 -28.00 36.07
C LEU A 290 -61.23 -27.99 36.75
N ALA A 291 -61.45 -28.87 37.71
CA ALA A 291 -62.59 -28.81 38.62
C ALA A 291 -62.42 -27.67 39.65
N ASN A 292 -63.49 -27.35 40.39
CA ASN A 292 -63.41 -26.34 41.45
C ASN A 292 -62.35 -26.73 42.49
N GLY A 293 -61.41 -25.82 42.76
CA GLY A 293 -60.28 -26.01 43.67
C GLY A 293 -59.06 -26.72 43.09
N GLU A 294 -59.08 -27.17 41.84
CA GLU A 294 -57.89 -27.73 41.18
C GLU A 294 -56.97 -26.64 40.63
N SER A 295 -55.67 -26.95 40.52
CA SER A 295 -54.65 -25.99 40.10
C SER A 295 -53.73 -26.50 38.99
N THR A 296 -53.16 -25.57 38.22
CA THR A 296 -52.08 -25.83 37.26
C THR A 296 -51.01 -24.75 37.36
N THR A 297 -49.76 -25.10 37.07
CA THR A 297 -48.62 -24.19 37.22
C THR A 297 -47.86 -24.05 35.92
N VAL A 298 -47.59 -22.80 35.52
CA VAL A 298 -46.76 -22.45 34.37
C VAL A 298 -45.71 -21.47 34.82
N ASN A 299 -44.43 -21.84 34.66
CA ASN A 299 -43.29 -20.98 34.95
C ASN A 299 -43.27 -20.35 36.35
N GLY A 300 -43.79 -21.07 37.36
CA GLY A 300 -43.87 -20.58 38.75
C GLY A 300 -45.21 -19.94 39.13
N LEU A 301 -46.01 -19.49 38.16
CA LEU A 301 -47.36 -19.00 38.38
C LEU A 301 -48.34 -20.17 38.48
N THR A 302 -49.02 -20.30 39.61
CA THR A 302 -50.03 -21.32 39.85
C THR A 302 -51.42 -20.72 39.75
N PHE A 303 -52.26 -21.24 38.87
CA PHE A 303 -53.68 -20.88 38.77
C PHE A 303 -54.55 -21.94 39.44
N THR A 304 -55.41 -21.54 40.36
CA THR A 304 -56.38 -22.38 41.08
C THR A 304 -57.80 -22.01 40.68
N ALA A 305 -58.56 -22.95 40.13
CA ALA A 305 -59.89 -22.68 39.62
C ALA A 305 -60.92 -22.47 40.75
N ALA A 306 -61.75 -21.42 40.65
CA ALA A 306 -62.83 -21.11 41.60
C ALA A 306 -64.18 -21.77 41.23
N LYS A 307 -64.22 -22.47 40.09
CA LYS A 307 -65.34 -23.28 39.57
C LYS A 307 -64.80 -24.29 38.55
N ALA A 308 -65.64 -25.18 38.03
CA ALA A 308 -65.23 -26.04 36.92
C ALA A 308 -64.95 -25.21 35.64
N LEU A 309 -63.77 -25.39 35.04
CA LEU A 309 -63.30 -24.71 33.82
C LEU A 309 -62.89 -25.73 32.75
N THR A 310 -63.19 -25.40 31.49
CA THR A 310 -62.70 -26.19 30.34
C THR A 310 -61.21 -25.93 30.08
N ALA A 311 -60.55 -26.83 29.36
CA ALA A 311 -59.14 -26.65 28.95
C ALA A 311 -58.90 -25.32 28.21
N GLY A 312 -59.86 -24.88 27.38
CA GLY A 312 -59.78 -23.59 26.70
C GLY A 312 -59.89 -22.39 27.64
N GLN A 313 -60.70 -22.49 28.70
CA GLN A 313 -60.80 -21.44 29.72
C GLN A 313 -59.54 -21.38 30.60
N VAL A 314 -58.88 -22.52 30.84
CA VAL A 314 -57.59 -22.56 31.54
C VAL A 314 -56.48 -21.98 30.64
N ALA A 315 -56.44 -22.33 29.36
CA ALA A 315 -55.48 -21.75 28.41
C ALA A 315 -55.64 -20.23 28.28
N GLN A 316 -56.88 -19.73 28.24
CA GLN A 316 -57.17 -18.29 28.23
C GLN A 316 -56.68 -17.57 29.49
N ALA A 317 -56.69 -18.25 30.64
CA ALA A 317 -56.16 -17.69 31.87
C ALA A 317 -54.65 -17.36 31.70
N PHE A 318 -53.88 -18.24 31.03
CA PHE A 318 -52.46 -18.01 30.76
C PHE A 318 -52.16 -17.24 29.46
N ALA A 319 -53.15 -16.69 28.76
CA ALA A 319 -52.94 -16.03 27.48
C ALA A 319 -52.42 -14.60 27.64
N GLY A 320 -51.41 -14.23 26.84
CA GLY A 320 -50.92 -12.85 26.75
C GLY A 320 -50.26 -12.29 28.01
N LEU A 321 -49.84 -13.14 28.95
CA LEU A 321 -49.15 -12.76 30.18
C LEU A 321 -47.74 -12.23 29.88
N THR A 322 -47.39 -11.17 30.59
CA THR A 322 -46.11 -10.47 30.61
C THR A 322 -45.57 -10.43 32.05
N LYS A 323 -44.33 -9.95 32.22
CA LYS A 323 -43.66 -9.87 33.53
C LYS A 323 -44.46 -9.05 34.57
N ASP A 324 -45.13 -8.00 34.13
CA ASP A 324 -45.78 -7.03 35.02
C ASP A 324 -47.24 -7.41 35.33
N ASP A 325 -47.73 -8.53 34.77
CA ASP A 325 -49.07 -9.01 35.05
C ASP A 325 -49.13 -9.65 36.43
N THR A 326 -49.58 -8.86 37.41
CA THR A 326 -49.84 -9.31 38.78
C THR A 326 -51.32 -9.59 38.99
N GLN A 327 -51.65 -10.68 39.70
CA GLN A 327 -52.97 -10.77 40.31
C GLN A 327 -52.97 -10.02 41.64
N SER A 328 -53.89 -9.07 41.81
CA SER A 328 -54.11 -8.42 43.11
C SER A 328 -54.48 -9.47 44.17
N GLU A 329 -53.93 -9.37 45.39
CA GLU A 329 -54.25 -10.23 46.55
C GLU A 329 -55.76 -10.32 46.87
N THR A 330 -56.59 -9.41 46.32
CA THR A 330 -58.05 -9.38 46.50
C THR A 330 -58.84 -9.37 45.18
N GLY A 331 -58.19 -9.65 44.04
CA GLY A 331 -58.82 -9.59 42.72
C GLY A 331 -59.97 -10.60 42.55
N PRO A 332 -61.13 -10.22 41.98
CA PRO A 332 -62.24 -11.14 41.76
C PRO A 332 -61.94 -12.19 40.69
N THR A 333 -62.06 -13.45 41.11
CA THR A 333 -61.71 -14.65 40.37
C THR A 333 -62.95 -15.30 39.80
N ALA A 334 -63.60 -14.65 38.83
CA ALA A 334 -64.78 -15.24 38.18
C ALA A 334 -64.51 -16.66 37.63
N ASN A 335 -63.24 -16.99 37.37
CA ASN A 335 -62.76 -18.32 36.98
C ASN A 335 -61.71 -18.93 37.95
N GLY A 336 -60.81 -18.16 38.58
CA GLY A 336 -59.78 -18.70 39.49
C GLY A 336 -58.73 -17.70 39.98
N VAL A 337 -57.94 -18.08 40.98
CA VAL A 337 -56.92 -17.28 41.71
C VAL A 337 -55.52 -17.74 41.29
N TYR A 338 -54.63 -16.80 41.02
CA TYR A 338 -53.20 -16.97 40.86
C TYR A 338 -52.46 -16.86 42.19
N SER A 339 -51.45 -17.69 42.37
CA SER A 339 -50.45 -17.58 43.41
C SER A 339 -49.06 -17.84 42.84
N GLY A 340 -48.04 -17.23 43.46
CA GLY A 340 -46.68 -17.22 42.92
C GLY A 340 -46.51 -16.21 41.78
N ASP A 341 -45.30 -16.16 41.22
CA ASP A 341 -44.91 -15.20 40.20
C ASP A 341 -44.67 -15.89 38.86
N PHE A 342 -45.17 -15.29 37.77
CA PHE A 342 -44.97 -15.80 36.40
C PHE A 342 -43.55 -15.65 35.89
N ASP A 343 -42.79 -14.72 36.47
CA ASP A 343 -41.45 -14.41 36.03
C ASP A 343 -40.42 -14.60 37.14
N THR A 344 -39.80 -15.78 37.14
CA THR A 344 -38.54 -16.02 37.86
C THR A 344 -37.31 -15.92 36.94
N VAL A 345 -37.49 -15.72 35.63
CA VAL A 345 -36.45 -15.66 34.60
C VAL A 345 -36.84 -14.64 33.51
N SER A 346 -36.19 -13.48 33.55
CA SER A 346 -36.46 -12.31 32.70
C SER A 346 -36.59 -12.68 31.21
N GLY A 347 -37.69 -12.26 30.58
CA GLY A 347 -37.89 -12.32 29.12
C GLY A 347 -38.97 -13.28 28.61
N TRP A 348 -39.67 -14.00 29.48
CA TRP A 348 -40.80 -14.84 29.10
C TRP A 348 -42.08 -14.02 28.87
N LYS A 349 -42.80 -14.34 27.79
CA LYS A 349 -44.17 -13.85 27.50
C LYS A 349 -44.99 -15.02 27.01
N SER A 350 -46.26 -15.12 27.40
CA SER A 350 -47.15 -16.13 26.82
C SER A 350 -47.83 -15.62 25.55
N GLY A 351 -48.02 -16.53 24.59
CA GLY A 351 -48.76 -16.25 23.36
C GLY A 351 -50.27 -16.20 23.57
N SER A 352 -51.01 -16.02 22.48
CA SER A 352 -52.47 -16.17 22.49
C SER A 352 -52.87 -17.62 22.76
N ALA A 353 -53.92 -17.83 23.55
CA ALA A 353 -54.52 -19.16 23.68
C ALA A 353 -55.24 -19.55 22.38
N SER A 354 -54.91 -20.72 21.85
CA SER A 354 -55.66 -21.37 20.78
C SER A 354 -56.45 -22.54 21.36
N VAL A 355 -57.71 -22.68 20.92
CA VAL A 355 -58.49 -23.89 21.18
C VAL A 355 -58.29 -24.79 19.97
N PRO A 356 -57.82 -26.03 20.10
CA PRO A 356 -57.76 -26.93 18.96
C PRO A 356 -59.15 -27.01 18.35
N CYS A 357 -59.30 -26.71 17.06
CA CYS A 357 -60.51 -27.11 16.34
C CYS A 357 -60.56 -28.63 16.42
N GLY A 358 -61.61 -29.16 17.05
CA GLY A 358 -61.96 -30.58 16.93
C GLY A 358 -62.34 -30.93 15.50
#